data_AF-A0A7T5BH31-F1
#
_entry.id   AF-A0A7T5BH31-F1
#
_cell.length_a   1.000
_cell.length_b   1.000
_cell.length_c   1.000
_cell.angle_alpha   90.00
_cell.angle_beta   90.00
_cell.angle_gamma   90.00
#
_symmetry.space_group_name_H-M   'P 1'
#
loop_
_entity.id
_entity.type
_entity.pdbx_description
1 polymer ?
#
loop_
_entity_poly.entity_id
_entity_poly.type
_entity_poly.pdbx_seq_one_letter_code
_entity_poly.pdbx_strand_id
1 'polypeptide(L)'
;MYEEEAVRIGAYRPFVHEWFYTSRQMNDMVYKMPVLFPTAHHQNLAIVLPGTGHRKDFSVLIVDTTPDLHVHMDGAQCFPFYYYEKPSEQKGQGGLLEDVEMATDADGYVRRDAITDAALADYRAHYLDGSIGKEDIFYYVYGILHSPEYRERYANDLKKMLPRIPFAPDFWAFSKAGRDLAYWHLNYEKIDPYEGLEIVIKDSAKNLPPHTLYHIDKMEFAKLTGRERDKTIIHCNGYITIKGVPLEAYEYVVNGKPAIEWIMERYKITVDKDSGIRNDPNDWCREHEDPEYIFRLVQQVVRVSVETVRIVGNLVGLV
;
A
#
# COMPACT_ATOMS: atom_id res chain seq x y z
N MET A 1 -2.40 -30.47 -4.52
CA MET A 1 -1.72 -30.72 -3.23
C MET A 1 -1.60 -29.38 -2.53
N TYR A 2 -1.75 -29.31 -1.20
CA TYR A 2 -1.57 -28.08 -0.44
C TYR A 2 -0.07 -27.85 -0.20
N GLU A 3 0.39 -26.61 -0.38
CA GLU A 3 1.77 -26.17 -0.18
C GLU A 3 1.79 -25.06 0.86
N GLU A 4 2.29 -25.33 2.07
CA GLU A 4 2.28 -24.37 3.18
C GLU A 4 3.08 -23.10 2.85
N GLU A 5 4.19 -23.23 2.14
CA GLU A 5 5.06 -22.13 1.68
C GLU A 5 4.38 -21.17 0.68
N ALA A 6 3.25 -21.58 0.09
CA ALA A 6 2.45 -20.73 -0.79
C ALA A 6 1.56 -19.75 -0.01
N VAL A 7 1.35 -19.96 1.29
CA VAL A 7 0.59 -19.06 2.16
C VAL A 7 1.46 -17.87 2.56
N ARG A 8 0.97 -16.64 2.34
CA ARG A 8 1.68 -15.41 2.68
C ARG A 8 0.72 -14.25 2.92
N ILE A 9 1.17 -13.22 3.62
CA ILE A 9 0.41 -11.97 3.76
C ILE A 9 0.56 -11.16 2.46
N GLY A 10 -0.56 -10.63 1.96
CA GLY A 10 -0.61 -9.79 0.78
C GLY A 10 -1.50 -8.57 0.96
N ALA A 11 -1.26 -7.54 0.16
CA ALA A 11 -2.07 -6.33 0.11
C ALA A 11 -3.27 -6.55 -0.81
N TYR A 12 -4.44 -6.83 -0.24
CA TYR A 12 -5.66 -7.09 -1.00
C TYR A 12 -6.30 -5.80 -1.52
N ARG A 13 -6.43 -4.80 -0.65
CA ARG A 13 -6.93 -3.46 -0.97
C ARG A 13 -6.05 -2.41 -0.27
N PRO A 14 -6.18 -1.12 -0.60
CA PRO A 14 -5.40 -0.09 0.10
C PRO A 14 -5.60 -0.20 1.61
N PHE A 15 -4.51 -0.35 2.35
CA PHE A 15 -4.49 -0.49 3.82
C PHE A 15 -5.21 -1.74 4.36
N VAL A 16 -5.27 -2.81 3.57
CA VAL A 16 -5.92 -4.08 3.95
C VAL A 16 -5.01 -5.25 3.61
N HIS A 17 -4.47 -5.87 4.64
CA HIS A 17 -3.74 -7.13 4.55
C HIS A 17 -4.69 -8.33 4.69
N GLU A 18 -4.50 -9.35 3.85
CA GLU A 18 -5.18 -10.64 3.93
C GLU A 18 -4.18 -11.78 3.67
N TRP A 19 -4.52 -12.99 4.11
CA TRP A 19 -3.78 -14.19 3.76
C TRP A 19 -4.04 -14.57 2.29
N PHE A 20 -2.96 -14.68 1.51
CA PHE A 20 -2.99 -15.16 0.13
C PHE A 20 -2.43 -16.57 0.05
N TYR A 21 -3.05 -17.40 -0.80
CA TYR A 21 -2.46 -18.66 -1.24
C TYR A 21 -1.98 -18.50 -2.69
N THR A 22 -0.68 -18.35 -2.87
CA THR A 22 -0.07 -18.07 -4.18
C THR A 22 0.49 -19.35 -4.81
N SER A 23 -0.30 -20.01 -5.65
CA SER A 23 0.09 -21.21 -6.38
C SER A 23 -0.28 -21.09 -7.85
N ARG A 24 0.66 -21.42 -8.75
CA ARG A 24 0.41 -21.50 -10.20
C ARG A 24 -0.69 -22.49 -10.57
N GLN A 25 -1.02 -23.44 -9.69
CA GLN A 25 -2.09 -24.40 -9.93
C GLN A 25 -3.48 -23.86 -9.56
N MET A 26 -3.54 -22.90 -8.62
CA MET A 26 -4.80 -22.39 -8.05
C MET A 26 -5.11 -20.94 -8.43
N ASN A 27 -4.12 -20.17 -8.88
CA ASN A 27 -4.31 -18.81 -9.34
C ASN A 27 -4.29 -18.75 -10.87
N ASP A 28 -5.31 -18.13 -11.44
CA ASP A 28 -5.45 -17.94 -12.90
C ASP A 28 -4.23 -17.22 -13.49
N MET A 29 -3.77 -16.15 -12.84
CA MET A 29 -2.63 -15.35 -13.28
C MET A 29 -1.73 -14.94 -12.12
N VAL A 30 -0.48 -15.43 -12.11
CA VAL A 30 0.55 -15.01 -11.12
C VAL A 30 1.51 -13.94 -11.64
N TYR A 31 1.43 -13.61 -12.94
CA TYR A 31 2.28 -12.64 -13.64
C TYR A 31 3.78 -12.77 -13.26
N LYS A 32 4.38 -11.65 -12.84
CA LYS A 32 5.76 -11.56 -12.37
C LYS A 32 5.87 -11.58 -10.84
N MET A 33 4.78 -11.85 -10.10
CA MET A 33 4.85 -11.90 -8.64
C MET A 33 5.91 -12.87 -8.10
N PRO A 34 6.14 -14.06 -8.69
CA PRO A 34 7.24 -14.93 -8.25
C PRO A 34 8.66 -14.39 -8.50
N VAL A 35 8.81 -13.31 -9.27
CA VAL A 35 10.08 -12.60 -9.51
C VAL A 35 10.21 -11.39 -8.57
N LEU A 36 9.10 -10.77 -8.17
CA LEU A 36 9.09 -9.60 -7.30
C LEU A 36 9.05 -9.99 -5.81
N PHE A 37 8.26 -11.02 -5.49
CA PHE A 37 8.02 -11.60 -4.17
C PHE A 37 8.06 -13.14 -4.30
N PRO A 38 9.25 -13.77 -4.44
CA PRO A 38 9.33 -15.20 -4.67
C PRO A 38 8.74 -16.05 -3.54
N THR A 39 9.17 -15.80 -2.30
CA THR A 39 8.71 -16.49 -1.08
C THR A 39 8.16 -15.47 -0.07
N ALA A 40 7.53 -15.97 1.01
CA ALA A 40 6.97 -15.12 2.08
C ALA A 40 8.04 -14.30 2.83
N HIS A 41 9.32 -14.67 2.75
CA HIS A 41 10.42 -13.99 3.46
C HIS A 41 11.14 -12.94 2.61
N HIS A 42 10.91 -12.92 1.29
CA HIS A 42 11.54 -11.96 0.40
C HIS A 42 10.89 -10.58 0.55
N GLN A 43 11.65 -9.64 1.10
CA GLN A 43 11.21 -8.26 1.29
C GLN A 43 11.48 -7.41 0.05
N ASN A 44 10.46 -6.75 -0.46
CA ASN A 44 10.59 -5.83 -1.58
C ASN A 44 9.65 -4.64 -1.38
N LEU A 45 9.89 -3.55 -2.10
CA LEU A 45 8.97 -2.43 -2.17
C LEU A 45 8.43 -2.33 -3.60
N ALA A 46 7.15 -2.02 -3.76
CA ALA A 46 6.57 -1.77 -5.06
C ALA A 46 5.65 -0.55 -5.04
N ILE A 47 5.85 0.35 -6.00
CA ILE A 47 4.91 1.42 -6.29
C ILE A 47 3.81 0.83 -7.17
N VAL A 48 2.58 0.86 -6.67
CA VAL A 48 1.40 0.32 -7.34
C VAL A 48 0.52 1.45 -7.86
N LEU A 49 0.16 1.36 -9.14
CA LEU A 49 -0.63 2.36 -9.85
C LEU A 49 -1.73 1.69 -10.71
N PRO A 50 -2.79 2.42 -11.12
CA PRO A 50 -3.88 1.83 -11.88
C PRO A 50 -3.41 1.36 -13.26
N GLY A 51 -4.11 0.35 -13.81
CA GLY A 51 -3.93 -0.02 -15.20
C GLY A 51 -4.30 1.11 -16.17
N THR A 52 -3.87 0.98 -17.42
CA THR A 52 -4.26 1.92 -18.48
C THR A 52 -5.77 1.80 -18.75
N GLY A 53 -6.44 2.93 -18.99
CA GLY A 53 -7.88 3.00 -19.20
C GLY A 53 -8.71 3.05 -17.92
N HIS A 54 -8.09 3.37 -16.78
CA HIS A 54 -8.78 3.42 -15.50
C HIS A 54 -9.92 4.44 -15.46
N ARG A 55 -10.96 4.11 -14.69
CA ARG A 55 -12.24 4.85 -14.70
C ARG A 55 -12.31 5.98 -13.68
N LYS A 56 -11.55 5.89 -12.59
CA LYS A 56 -11.53 6.89 -11.51
C LYS A 56 -10.35 7.85 -11.69
N ASP A 57 -10.11 8.71 -10.71
CA ASP A 57 -8.94 9.59 -10.71
C ASP A 57 -7.65 8.79 -10.45
N PHE A 58 -6.54 9.29 -10.97
CA PHE A 58 -5.24 8.67 -10.78
C PHE A 58 -4.80 8.78 -9.31
N SER A 59 -4.35 7.66 -8.76
CA SER A 59 -3.73 7.58 -7.45
C SER A 59 -2.61 6.55 -7.48
N VAL A 60 -1.82 6.50 -6.41
CA VAL A 60 -0.69 5.59 -6.29
C VAL A 60 -0.54 5.16 -4.83
N LEU A 61 -0.07 3.94 -4.60
CA LEU A 61 0.19 3.39 -3.28
C LEU A 61 1.48 2.57 -3.32
N ILE A 62 2.34 2.72 -2.32
CA ILE A 62 3.50 1.85 -2.15
C ILE A 62 3.11 0.68 -1.25
N VAL A 63 3.61 -0.51 -1.56
CA VAL A 63 3.39 -1.73 -0.77
C VAL A 63 4.71 -2.45 -0.51
N ASP A 64 4.79 -3.19 0.59
CA ASP A 64 5.91 -4.06 0.97
C ASP A 64 5.56 -5.56 0.95
N THR A 65 4.29 -5.89 0.67
CA THR A 65 3.79 -7.27 0.53
C THR A 65 3.29 -7.53 -0.89
N THR A 66 2.97 -8.79 -1.20
CA THR A 66 2.47 -9.17 -2.54
C THR A 66 1.13 -8.50 -2.81
N PRO A 67 1.00 -7.62 -3.83
CA PRO A 67 -0.24 -6.94 -4.13
C PRO A 67 -1.22 -7.83 -4.90
N ASP A 68 -2.51 -7.75 -4.56
CA ASP A 68 -3.60 -8.24 -5.40
C ASP A 68 -3.70 -7.42 -6.69
N LEU A 69 -4.21 -8.03 -7.77
CA LEU A 69 -4.45 -7.35 -9.05
C LEU A 69 -5.39 -6.14 -8.90
N HIS A 70 -6.27 -6.17 -7.90
CA HIS A 70 -7.24 -5.12 -7.59
C HIS A 70 -6.91 -4.34 -6.31
N VAL A 71 -5.68 -4.46 -5.76
CA VAL A 71 -5.20 -3.52 -4.73
C VAL A 71 -5.30 -2.08 -5.25
N HIS A 72 -5.09 -1.91 -6.56
CA HIS A 72 -5.43 -0.73 -7.32
C HIS A 72 -6.35 -1.11 -8.49
N MET A 73 -7.23 -0.20 -8.92
CA MET A 73 -8.25 -0.50 -9.92
C MET A 73 -7.71 -0.83 -11.31
N ASP A 74 -8.56 -1.53 -12.06
CA ASP A 74 -8.46 -1.77 -13.49
C ASP A 74 -7.13 -2.47 -13.92
N GLY A 75 -6.64 -3.38 -13.07
CA GLY A 75 -5.45 -4.19 -13.33
C GLY A 75 -4.17 -3.49 -12.90
N ALA A 76 -3.93 -3.48 -11.59
CA ALA A 76 -2.82 -2.78 -10.95
C ALA A 76 -1.47 -3.10 -11.61
N GLN A 77 -0.67 -2.06 -11.85
CA GLN A 77 0.69 -2.18 -12.35
C GLN A 77 1.65 -1.95 -11.19
N CYS A 78 2.69 -2.78 -11.11
CA CYS A 78 3.64 -2.79 -9.99
C CYS A 78 5.03 -2.43 -10.49
N PHE A 79 5.62 -1.38 -9.91
CA PHE A 79 6.97 -0.91 -10.19
C PHE A 79 7.84 -1.20 -8.96
N PRO A 80 8.58 -2.32 -8.98
CA PRO A 80 9.31 -2.79 -7.81
C PRO A 80 10.62 -2.02 -7.62
N PHE A 81 11.16 -2.05 -6.42
CA PHE A 81 12.51 -1.55 -6.14
C PHE A 81 13.58 -2.61 -6.43
N TYR A 82 13.26 -3.88 -6.16
CA TYR A 82 14.11 -5.02 -6.47
C TYR A 82 13.41 -6.04 -7.37
N TYR A 83 14.19 -6.94 -7.96
CA TYR A 83 13.69 -8.19 -8.51
C TYR A 83 14.64 -9.34 -8.15
N TYR A 84 14.11 -10.56 -8.18
CA TYR A 84 14.81 -11.76 -7.73
C TYR A 84 14.90 -12.75 -8.87
N GLU A 85 16.12 -13.24 -9.11
CA GLU A 85 16.40 -14.23 -10.15
C GLU A 85 17.09 -15.44 -9.55
N LYS A 86 16.70 -16.64 -9.98
CA LYS A 86 17.53 -17.82 -9.76
C LYS A 86 18.69 -17.76 -10.74
N PRO A 87 19.94 -18.00 -10.30
CA PRO A 87 21.05 -18.19 -11.22
C PRO A 87 20.67 -19.26 -12.25
N SER A 88 20.91 -18.99 -13.53
CA SER A 88 20.62 -19.96 -14.57
C SER A 88 21.51 -21.20 -14.43
N GLU A 89 20.93 -22.40 -14.39
CA GLU A 89 21.67 -23.66 -14.51
C GLU A 89 22.26 -23.90 -15.92
N GLN A 90 22.13 -22.93 -16.84
CA GLN A 90 22.77 -23.02 -18.15
C GLN A 90 24.27 -22.79 -18.02
N LYS A 91 25.00 -23.89 -17.82
CA LYS A 91 26.39 -24.05 -18.25
C LYS A 91 26.47 -23.71 -19.74
N GLY A 92 26.80 -22.46 -20.05
CA GLY A 92 27.14 -22.04 -21.40
C GLY A 92 28.47 -22.66 -21.80
N GLN A 93 28.46 -23.56 -22.78
CA GLN A 93 29.63 -23.78 -23.62
C GLN A 93 29.99 -22.45 -24.29
N GLY A 94 31.10 -21.85 -23.86
CA GLY A 94 31.80 -20.79 -24.60
C GLY A 94 31.47 -19.36 -24.17
N GLY A 95 32.32 -18.80 -23.31
CA GLY A 95 32.33 -17.37 -23.01
C GLY A 95 33.23 -17.06 -21.82
N LEU A 96 34.44 -16.58 -22.11
CA LEU A 96 35.50 -16.25 -21.15
C LEU A 96 35.16 -14.96 -20.37
N LEU A 97 34.13 -14.99 -19.53
CA LEU A 97 33.82 -13.93 -18.57
C LEU A 97 33.70 -14.56 -17.19
N GLU A 98 34.50 -14.05 -16.27
CA GLU A 98 34.71 -14.55 -14.91
C GLU A 98 33.39 -14.91 -14.22
N ASP A 99 33.29 -16.17 -13.79
CA ASP A 99 32.26 -16.67 -12.89
C ASP A 99 32.38 -15.91 -11.55
N VAL A 100 31.78 -14.73 -11.46
CA VAL A 100 31.50 -14.13 -10.17
C VAL A 100 30.40 -15.00 -9.56
N GLU A 101 30.78 -15.92 -8.67
CA GLU A 101 29.83 -16.61 -7.79
C GLU A 101 29.00 -15.56 -7.07
N MET A 102 27.82 -15.28 -7.60
CA MET A 102 26.89 -14.38 -6.95
C MET A 102 26.25 -15.17 -5.82
N ALA A 103 26.55 -14.76 -4.59
CA ALA A 103 25.96 -15.35 -3.40
C ALA A 103 24.43 -15.30 -3.52
N THR A 104 23.82 -16.48 -3.60
CA THR A 104 22.37 -16.64 -3.48
C THR A 104 21.97 -16.60 -2.02
N ASP A 105 20.73 -16.20 -1.75
CA ASP A 105 20.11 -16.43 -0.45
C ASP A 105 19.79 -17.93 -0.21
N ALA A 106 19.18 -18.21 0.95
CA ALA A 106 18.81 -19.56 1.36
C ALA A 106 17.80 -20.24 0.41
N ASP A 107 17.02 -19.46 -0.35
CA ASP A 107 16.02 -19.93 -1.30
C ASP A 107 16.59 -20.03 -2.74
N GLY A 108 17.88 -19.72 -2.92
CA GLY A 108 18.59 -19.80 -4.20
C GLY A 108 18.35 -18.60 -5.12
N TYR A 109 17.95 -17.44 -4.59
CA TYR A 109 17.74 -16.23 -5.37
C TYR A 109 18.88 -15.23 -5.23
N VAL A 110 19.10 -14.45 -6.29
CA VAL A 110 19.95 -13.26 -6.30
C VAL A 110 19.04 -12.04 -6.41
N ARG A 111 19.15 -11.12 -5.44
CA ARG A 111 18.44 -9.83 -5.47
C ARG A 111 19.16 -8.85 -6.40
N ARG A 112 18.40 -8.16 -7.25
CA ARG A 112 18.87 -7.15 -8.20
C ARG A 112 18.08 -5.86 -8.05
N ASP A 113 18.72 -4.72 -8.31
CA ASP A 113 18.04 -3.43 -8.36
C ASP A 113 17.18 -3.32 -9.62
N ALA A 114 15.92 -2.92 -9.48
CA ALA A 114 15.05 -2.67 -10.64
C ALA A 114 15.39 -1.34 -11.35
N ILE A 115 16.01 -0.40 -10.64
CA ILE A 115 16.52 0.84 -11.24
C ILE A 115 17.87 0.55 -11.88
N THR A 116 17.97 0.80 -13.17
CA THR A 116 19.17 0.53 -13.96
C THR A 116 20.28 1.54 -13.65
N ASP A 117 21.54 1.12 -13.83
CA ASP A 117 22.69 2.02 -13.68
C ASP A 117 22.69 3.14 -14.72
N ALA A 118 22.09 2.89 -15.89
CA ALA A 118 21.86 3.92 -16.91
C ALA A 118 20.91 5.01 -16.42
N ALA A 119 19.76 4.64 -15.84
CA ALA A 119 18.84 5.62 -15.25
C ALA A 119 19.51 6.40 -14.11
N LEU A 120 20.27 5.73 -13.25
CA LEU A 120 21.03 6.40 -12.20
C LEU A 120 22.03 7.43 -12.77
N ALA A 121 22.75 7.07 -13.84
CA ALA A 121 23.68 7.98 -14.50
C ALA A 121 22.96 9.19 -15.12
N ASP A 122 21.81 8.99 -15.75
CA ASP A 122 21.00 10.07 -16.34
C ASP A 122 20.56 11.09 -15.28
N TYR A 123 20.07 10.63 -14.12
CA TYR A 123 19.67 11.50 -13.02
C TYR A 123 20.87 12.29 -12.46
N ARG A 124 22.01 11.62 -12.20
CA ARG A 124 23.22 12.27 -11.70
C ARG A 124 23.77 13.31 -12.68
N ALA A 125 23.74 13.00 -13.97
CA ALA A 125 24.18 13.91 -15.03
C ALA A 125 23.23 15.11 -15.17
N HIS A 126 21.90 14.89 -15.11
CA HIS A 126 20.92 15.95 -15.20
C HIS A 126 21.02 16.96 -14.05
N TYR A 127 21.09 16.47 -12.81
CA TYR A 127 21.14 17.31 -11.61
C TYR A 127 22.55 17.73 -11.20
N LEU A 128 23.59 17.25 -11.90
CA LEU A 128 25.01 17.46 -11.56
C LEU A 128 25.34 17.06 -10.11
N ASP A 129 24.66 16.01 -9.61
CA ASP A 129 24.74 15.56 -8.22
C ASP A 129 25.07 14.07 -8.17
N GLY A 130 26.32 13.75 -7.83
CA GLY A 130 26.80 12.37 -7.70
C GLY A 130 26.30 11.64 -6.45
N SER A 131 25.67 12.34 -5.50
CA SER A 131 25.15 11.76 -4.26
C SER A 131 23.81 11.05 -4.44
N ILE A 132 23.09 11.33 -5.54
CA ILE A 132 21.83 10.67 -5.88
C ILE A 132 22.05 9.16 -5.99
N GLY A 133 21.28 8.37 -5.24
CA GLY A 133 21.21 6.92 -5.31
C GLY A 133 19.93 6.40 -5.96
N LYS A 134 19.87 5.09 -6.20
CA LYS A 134 18.68 4.44 -6.78
C LYS A 134 17.47 4.56 -5.87
N GLU A 135 17.67 4.45 -4.56
CA GLU A 135 16.59 4.63 -3.59
C GLU A 135 16.03 6.06 -3.64
N ASP A 136 16.88 7.07 -3.77
CA ASP A 136 16.44 8.47 -3.91
C ASP A 136 15.59 8.66 -5.17
N ILE A 137 15.94 7.99 -6.27
CA ILE A 137 15.16 7.99 -7.52
C ILE A 137 13.81 7.29 -7.30
N PHE A 138 13.79 6.15 -6.62
CA PHE A 138 12.55 5.42 -6.35
C PHE A 138 11.55 6.29 -5.58
N TYR A 139 12.00 6.96 -4.52
CA TYR A 139 11.15 7.88 -3.76
C TYR A 139 10.86 9.17 -4.50
N TYR A 140 11.79 9.68 -5.31
CA TYR A 140 11.52 10.81 -6.20
C TYR A 140 10.33 10.52 -7.13
N VAL A 141 10.30 9.34 -7.76
CA VAL A 141 9.16 8.89 -8.57
C VAL A 141 7.88 8.89 -7.75
N TYR A 142 7.92 8.35 -6.53
CA TYR A 142 6.76 8.31 -5.65
C TYR A 142 6.23 9.71 -5.26
N GLY A 143 7.14 10.66 -5.00
CA GLY A 143 6.81 12.06 -4.73
C GLY A 143 6.19 12.76 -5.95
N ILE A 144 6.75 12.59 -7.14
CA ILE A 144 6.20 13.16 -8.39
C ILE A 144 4.80 12.63 -8.65
N LEU A 145 4.58 11.32 -8.48
CA LEU A 145 3.26 10.70 -8.67
C LEU A 145 2.22 11.17 -7.65
N HIS A 146 2.61 11.85 -6.58
CA HIS A 146 1.73 12.52 -5.62
C HIS A 146 1.51 14.00 -5.88
N SER A 147 2.29 14.63 -6.75
CA SER A 147 2.12 16.05 -7.08
C SER A 147 0.74 16.32 -7.70
N PRO A 148 -0.07 17.22 -7.12
CA PRO A 148 -1.34 17.62 -7.72
C PRO A 148 -1.14 18.22 -9.11
N GLU A 149 -0.11 19.06 -9.28
CA GLU A 149 0.22 19.65 -10.57
C GLU A 149 0.56 18.59 -11.62
N TYR A 150 1.33 17.54 -11.26
CA TYR A 150 1.61 16.42 -12.18
C TYR A 150 0.32 15.74 -12.62
N ARG A 151 -0.52 15.38 -11.64
CA ARG A 151 -1.77 14.65 -11.89
C ARG A 151 -2.74 15.45 -12.74
N GLU A 152 -2.86 16.75 -12.49
CA GLU A 152 -3.72 17.66 -13.26
C GLU A 152 -3.18 17.86 -14.68
N ARG A 153 -1.90 18.20 -14.80
CA ARG A 153 -1.26 18.49 -16.10
C ARG A 153 -1.28 17.29 -17.05
N TYR A 154 -1.08 16.09 -16.52
CA TYR A 154 -0.97 14.86 -17.30
C TYR A 154 -2.19 13.94 -17.15
N ALA A 155 -3.32 14.42 -16.62
CA ALA A 155 -4.52 13.60 -16.35
C ALA A 155 -4.96 12.73 -17.55
N ASN A 156 -4.95 13.31 -18.76
CA ASN A 156 -5.31 12.61 -19.99
C ASN A 156 -4.33 11.50 -20.37
N ASP A 157 -3.03 11.72 -20.14
CA ASP A 157 -1.98 10.76 -20.47
C ASP A 157 -1.94 9.63 -19.44
N LEU A 158 -2.04 9.96 -18.14
CA LEU A 158 -2.11 8.99 -17.05
C LEU A 158 -3.27 8.00 -17.23
N LYS A 159 -4.38 8.46 -17.84
CA LYS A 159 -5.51 7.59 -18.18
C LYS A 159 -5.22 6.65 -19.35
N LYS A 160 -4.39 7.03 -20.30
CA LYS A 160 -4.19 6.30 -21.57
C LYS A 160 -2.92 5.45 -21.59
N MET A 161 -1.92 5.79 -20.80
CA MET A 161 -0.60 5.16 -20.82
C MET A 161 0.05 5.19 -19.43
N LEU A 162 1.12 4.40 -19.27
CA LEU A 162 1.90 4.40 -18.04
C LEU A 162 2.55 5.78 -17.80
N PRO A 163 2.67 6.22 -16.53
CA PRO A 163 3.25 7.50 -16.19
C PRO A 163 4.68 7.64 -16.73
N ARG A 164 5.00 8.83 -17.25
CA ARG A 164 6.36 9.23 -17.60
C ARG A 164 6.82 10.27 -16.61
N ILE A 165 7.97 10.05 -16.01
CA ILE A 165 8.46 10.87 -14.90
C ILE A 165 9.38 11.96 -15.47
N PRO A 166 9.04 13.26 -15.32
CA PRO A 166 9.91 14.35 -15.73
C PRO A 166 11.08 14.52 -14.76
N PHE A 167 12.09 15.27 -15.17
CA PHE A 167 13.05 15.87 -14.24
C PHE A 167 12.45 17.18 -13.71
N ALA A 168 12.12 17.21 -12.43
CA ALA A 168 11.56 18.36 -11.74
C ALA A 168 12.68 19.33 -11.33
N PRO A 169 12.38 20.62 -11.13
CA PRO A 169 13.40 21.60 -10.76
C PRO A 169 14.17 21.25 -9.47
N ASP A 170 13.49 20.69 -8.47
CA ASP A 170 14.09 20.31 -7.18
C ASP A 170 13.93 18.80 -6.93
N PHE A 171 14.95 18.02 -7.34
CA PHE A 171 15.00 16.58 -7.11
C PHE A 171 14.80 16.21 -5.63
N TRP A 172 15.50 16.90 -4.74
CA TRP A 172 15.58 16.52 -3.33
C TRP A 172 14.27 16.83 -2.59
N ALA A 173 13.54 17.88 -2.99
CA ALA A 173 12.21 18.15 -2.45
C ALA A 173 11.25 16.98 -2.74
N PHE A 174 11.18 16.51 -4.01
CA PHE A 174 10.31 15.39 -4.38
C PHE A 174 10.78 14.06 -3.80
N SER A 175 12.10 13.81 -3.75
CA SER A 175 12.64 12.59 -3.15
C SER A 175 12.35 12.51 -1.65
N LYS A 176 12.53 13.61 -0.91
CA LYS A 176 12.22 13.67 0.54
C LYS A 176 10.72 13.52 0.80
N ALA A 177 9.88 14.24 0.06
CA ALA A 177 8.44 14.10 0.20
C ALA A 177 7.97 12.67 -0.14
N GLY A 178 8.55 12.05 -1.17
CA GLY A 178 8.29 10.66 -1.51
C GLY A 178 8.72 9.67 -0.43
N ARG A 179 9.86 9.91 0.24
CA ARG A 179 10.29 9.14 1.41
C ARG A 179 9.32 9.28 2.58
N ASP A 180 8.90 10.50 2.88
CA ASP A 180 7.96 10.78 3.96
C ASP A 180 6.60 10.12 3.69
N LEU A 181 6.08 10.22 2.47
CA LEU A 181 4.86 9.53 2.04
C LEU A 181 5.01 8.02 2.16
N ALA A 182 6.12 7.46 1.70
CA ALA A 182 6.37 6.03 1.80
C ALA A 182 6.46 5.55 3.26
N TYR A 183 7.06 6.34 4.15
CA TYR A 183 7.08 6.05 5.57
C TYR A 183 5.66 5.88 6.14
N TRP A 184 4.76 6.84 5.87
CA TRP A 184 3.39 6.77 6.36
C TRP A 184 2.60 5.61 5.75
N HIS A 185 2.75 5.37 4.45
CA HIS A 185 1.99 4.34 3.73
C HIS A 185 2.47 2.92 4.02
N LEU A 186 3.76 2.71 4.32
CA LEU A 186 4.30 1.39 4.67
C LEU A 186 4.14 1.06 6.15
N ASN A 187 4.17 2.07 7.02
CA ASN A 187 4.08 1.88 8.48
C ASN A 187 2.69 2.16 9.03
N TYR A 188 1.65 2.17 8.19
CA TYR A 188 0.28 2.55 8.57
C TYR A 188 -0.29 1.74 9.74
N GLU A 189 0.18 0.50 9.97
CA GLU A 189 -0.24 -0.35 11.10
C GLU A 189 0.62 -0.17 12.36
N LYS A 190 1.75 0.56 12.26
CA LYS A 190 2.79 0.64 13.29
C LYS A 190 2.99 2.04 13.89
N ILE A 191 2.48 3.08 13.23
CA ILE A 191 2.53 4.46 13.75
C ILE A 191 1.59 4.65 14.95
N ASP A 192 1.78 5.70 15.75
CA ASP A 192 0.79 6.00 16.79
C ASP A 192 -0.52 6.50 16.18
N PRO A 193 -1.68 6.23 16.80
CA PRO A 193 -2.97 6.82 16.48
C PRO A 193 -2.94 8.36 16.34
N TYR A 194 -3.88 8.92 15.58
CA TYR A 194 -4.05 10.37 15.51
C TYR A 194 -4.47 10.95 16.88
N GLU A 195 -3.69 11.89 17.41
CA GLU A 195 -3.88 12.44 18.77
C GLU A 195 -5.19 13.22 18.95
N GLY A 196 -5.76 13.77 17.88
CA GLY A 196 -6.97 14.62 17.93
C GLY A 196 -8.30 13.88 18.10
N LEU A 197 -8.28 12.56 18.27
CA LEU A 197 -9.50 11.74 18.36
C LEU A 197 -10.03 11.64 19.79
N GLU A 198 -11.35 11.76 19.94
CA GLU A 198 -12.06 11.44 21.19
C GLU A 198 -12.65 10.03 21.08
N ILE A 199 -12.21 9.13 21.96
CA ILE A 199 -12.71 7.75 22.03
C ILE A 199 -13.78 7.64 23.11
N VAL A 200 -15.01 7.30 22.70
CA VAL A 200 -16.13 7.07 23.62
C VAL A 200 -16.40 5.58 23.71
N ILE A 201 -16.24 5.02 24.91
CA ILE A 201 -16.56 3.63 25.24
C ILE A 201 -17.82 3.63 26.12
N LYS A 202 -18.92 3.12 25.58
CA LYS A 202 -20.15 2.85 26.34
C LYS A 202 -19.95 1.63 27.24
N ASP A 203 -20.70 1.60 28.33
CA ASP A 203 -20.72 0.45 29.23
C ASP A 203 -19.34 0.05 29.77
N SER A 204 -18.41 1.01 29.91
CA SER A 204 -17.06 0.77 30.45
C SER A 204 -17.09 0.10 31.83
N ALA A 205 -18.14 0.36 32.64
CA ALA A 205 -18.37 -0.29 33.93
C ALA A 205 -18.68 -1.81 33.85
N LYS A 206 -19.01 -2.35 32.68
CA LYS A 206 -19.37 -3.77 32.50
C LYS A 206 -18.16 -4.70 32.35
N ASN A 207 -16.93 -4.17 32.22
CA ASN A 207 -15.69 -4.94 32.06
C ASN A 207 -15.82 -6.07 31.01
N LEU A 208 -16.30 -5.72 29.81
CA LEU A 208 -16.47 -6.67 28.72
C LEU A 208 -15.11 -7.30 28.34
N PRO A 209 -15.06 -8.58 27.95
CA PRO A 209 -13.85 -9.18 27.40
C PRO A 209 -13.34 -8.38 26.19
N PRO A 210 -12.02 -8.23 25.99
CA PRO A 210 -11.48 -7.41 24.90
C PRO A 210 -12.00 -7.79 23.50
N HIS A 211 -12.02 -9.08 23.16
CA HIS A 211 -12.57 -9.55 21.87
C HIS A 211 -14.09 -9.33 21.72
N THR A 212 -14.81 -9.04 22.80
CA THR A 212 -16.22 -8.62 22.75
C THR A 212 -16.34 -7.11 22.63
N LEU A 213 -15.52 -6.36 23.37
CA LEU A 213 -15.52 -4.90 23.37
C LEU A 213 -15.12 -4.33 22.00
N TYR A 214 -14.11 -4.91 21.35
CA TYR A 214 -13.57 -4.45 20.08
C TYR A 214 -14.09 -5.22 18.85
N HIS A 215 -15.07 -6.10 19.02
CA HIS A 215 -15.65 -6.86 17.91
C HIS A 215 -16.25 -5.92 16.85
N ILE A 216 -15.86 -6.10 15.59
CA ILE A 216 -16.36 -5.31 14.45
C ILE A 216 -17.30 -6.15 13.60
N ASP A 217 -18.59 -5.81 13.62
CA ASP A 217 -19.55 -6.31 12.64
C ASP A 217 -19.49 -5.50 11.35
N LYS A 218 -19.66 -4.17 11.50
CA LYS A 218 -19.62 -3.18 10.43
C LYS A 218 -19.50 -1.78 11.02
N MET A 219 -18.55 -1.00 10.51
CA MET A 219 -18.39 0.40 10.89
C MET A 219 -19.32 1.32 10.09
N GLU A 220 -19.85 2.34 10.74
CA GLU A 220 -20.75 3.31 10.10
C GLU A 220 -20.50 4.74 10.60
N PHE A 221 -20.65 5.71 9.70
CA PHE A 221 -20.67 7.12 10.09
C PHE A 221 -21.94 7.46 10.89
N ALA A 222 -21.84 8.42 11.80
CA ALA A 222 -23.03 8.93 12.49
C ALA A 222 -24.01 9.58 11.49
N LYS A 223 -25.29 9.59 11.84
CA LYS A 223 -26.34 10.19 11.02
C LYS A 223 -26.48 11.68 11.37
N LEU A 224 -26.47 12.55 10.36
CA LEU A 224 -26.91 13.94 10.48
C LEU A 224 -28.42 14.00 10.24
N THR A 225 -28.83 14.52 9.09
CA THR A 225 -30.22 14.61 8.63
C THR A 225 -30.46 13.73 7.41
N GLY A 226 -31.49 12.88 7.47
CA GLY A 226 -31.88 12.02 6.35
C GLY A 226 -30.78 11.05 5.92
N ARG A 227 -30.29 11.19 4.68
CA ARG A 227 -29.24 10.34 4.10
C ARG A 227 -27.82 10.85 4.35
N GLU A 228 -27.67 12.06 4.85
CA GLU A 228 -26.37 12.66 5.13
C GLU A 228 -25.72 12.00 6.34
N ARG A 229 -24.39 12.02 6.37
CA ARG A 229 -23.56 11.34 7.37
C ARG A 229 -22.54 12.32 7.93
N ASP A 230 -22.40 12.30 9.25
CA ASP A 230 -21.35 13.03 9.94
C ASP A 230 -20.06 12.23 9.83
N LYS A 231 -19.14 12.69 8.97
CA LYS A 231 -17.85 12.04 8.79
C LYS A 231 -16.86 12.33 9.93
N THR A 232 -17.19 13.24 10.86
CA THR A 232 -16.35 13.47 12.03
C THR A 232 -16.51 12.39 13.10
N ILE A 233 -17.52 11.50 12.95
CA ILE A 233 -17.87 10.48 13.92
C ILE A 233 -18.01 9.11 13.24
N ILE A 234 -17.24 8.13 13.72
CA ILE A 234 -17.29 6.73 13.27
C ILE A 234 -17.77 5.86 14.44
N HIS A 235 -18.90 5.17 14.24
CA HIS A 235 -19.33 4.10 15.12
C HIS A 235 -18.61 2.82 14.71
N CYS A 236 -17.69 2.35 15.56
CA CYS A 236 -16.95 1.11 15.32
C CYS A 236 -17.85 -0.11 15.55
N ASN A 237 -18.60 -0.10 16.65
CA ASN A 237 -19.58 -1.11 17.02
C ASN A 237 -20.59 -0.53 18.03
N GLY A 238 -21.35 -1.40 18.73
CA GLY A 238 -22.32 -0.98 19.74
C GLY A 238 -21.73 -0.30 20.98
N TYR A 239 -20.42 -0.44 21.22
CA TYR A 239 -19.74 0.02 22.43
C TYR A 239 -18.80 1.20 22.16
N ILE A 240 -18.08 1.19 21.04
CA ILE A 240 -16.99 2.12 20.75
C ILE A 240 -17.38 3.09 19.64
N THR A 241 -17.13 4.37 19.88
CA THR A 241 -17.29 5.45 18.90
C THR A 241 -16.05 6.34 18.89
N ILE A 242 -15.51 6.59 17.70
CA ILE A 242 -14.44 7.55 17.44
C ILE A 242 -15.09 8.87 17.02
N LYS A 243 -14.73 9.98 17.67
CA LYS A 243 -15.15 11.32 17.28
C LYS A 243 -13.95 12.20 17.00
N GLY A 244 -14.20 13.34 16.35
CA GLY A 244 -13.18 14.34 16.07
C GLY A 244 -12.30 13.98 14.88
N VAL A 245 -12.77 13.11 13.98
CA VAL A 245 -12.03 12.78 12.75
C VAL A 245 -11.95 14.05 11.87
N PRO A 246 -10.74 14.56 11.55
CA PRO A 246 -10.61 15.74 10.71
C PRO A 246 -11.17 15.49 9.31
N LEU A 247 -11.96 16.44 8.77
CA LEU A 247 -12.57 16.28 7.45
C LEU A 247 -11.53 16.23 6.33
N GLU A 248 -10.40 16.92 6.49
CA GLU A 248 -9.25 16.86 5.58
C GLU A 248 -8.69 15.44 5.42
N ALA A 249 -8.84 14.57 6.43
CA ALA A 249 -8.38 13.18 6.35
C ALA A 249 -9.12 12.37 5.24
N TYR A 250 -10.28 12.85 4.80
CA TYR A 250 -11.02 12.23 3.69
C TYR A 250 -10.57 12.70 2.31
N GLU A 251 -9.73 13.74 2.23
CA GLU A 251 -9.15 14.24 0.98
C GLU A 251 -8.09 13.29 0.43
N TYR A 252 -7.44 12.52 1.30
CA TYR A 252 -6.55 11.44 0.86
C TYR A 252 -7.35 10.28 0.26
N VAL A 253 -7.49 10.35 -1.05
CA VAL A 253 -8.20 9.38 -1.88
C VAL A 253 -7.20 8.48 -2.59
N VAL A 254 -7.34 7.18 -2.35
CA VAL A 254 -6.62 6.12 -3.06
C VAL A 254 -7.62 5.20 -3.72
N ASN A 255 -7.40 4.89 -4.99
CA ASN A 255 -8.26 4.02 -5.77
C ASN A 255 -9.72 4.52 -5.83
N GLY A 256 -9.86 5.86 -5.85
CA GLY A 256 -11.10 6.64 -5.86
C GLY A 256 -12.04 6.34 -4.69
N LYS A 257 -11.46 6.12 -3.49
CA LYS A 257 -12.15 6.13 -2.21
C LYS A 257 -11.19 6.68 -1.12
N PRO A 258 -11.68 7.42 -0.11
CA PRO A 258 -10.85 7.83 1.01
C PRO A 258 -10.22 6.63 1.74
N ALA A 259 -8.97 6.74 2.19
CA ALA A 259 -8.27 5.66 2.90
C ALA A 259 -9.07 5.11 4.10
N ILE A 260 -9.68 6.00 4.89
CA ILE A 260 -10.53 5.62 6.03
C ILE A 260 -11.74 4.79 5.58
N GLU A 261 -12.35 5.15 4.45
CA GLU A 261 -13.51 4.43 3.92
C GLU A 261 -13.13 3.05 3.36
N TRP A 262 -11.88 2.82 2.95
CA TRP A 262 -11.39 1.46 2.62
C TRP A 262 -11.41 0.56 3.85
N ILE A 263 -10.92 1.06 5.00
CA ILE A 263 -10.97 0.31 6.25
C ILE A 263 -12.42 -0.02 6.62
N MET A 264 -13.32 0.96 6.57
CA MET A 264 -14.74 0.75 6.87
C MET A 264 -15.45 -0.23 5.90
N GLU A 265 -15.08 -0.23 4.62
CA GLU A 265 -15.67 -1.14 3.65
C GLU A 265 -15.21 -2.58 3.82
N ARG A 266 -13.92 -2.77 4.10
CA ARG A 266 -13.24 -4.06 4.06
C ARG A 266 -13.24 -4.77 5.41
N TYR A 267 -13.09 -4.05 6.51
CA TYR A 267 -13.18 -4.60 7.86
C TYR A 267 -14.64 -4.68 8.30
N LYS A 268 -15.37 -5.63 7.69
CA LYS A 268 -16.73 -6.03 8.06
C LYS A 268 -16.91 -7.53 7.80
N ILE A 269 -17.82 -8.16 8.54
CA ILE A 269 -18.14 -9.57 8.29
C ILE A 269 -18.88 -9.68 6.95
N THR A 270 -18.38 -10.55 6.08
CA THR A 270 -19.03 -10.87 4.79
C THR A 270 -19.11 -12.38 4.61
N VAL A 271 -20.09 -12.81 3.81
CA VAL A 271 -20.22 -14.21 3.39
C VAL A 271 -20.41 -14.19 1.89
N ASP A 272 -19.54 -14.87 1.18
CA ASP A 272 -19.68 -15.05 -0.27
C ASP A 272 -20.91 -15.90 -0.57
N LYS A 273 -21.73 -15.46 -1.53
CA LYS A 273 -23.04 -16.08 -1.77
C LYS A 273 -22.93 -17.45 -2.44
N ASP A 274 -21.93 -17.64 -3.28
CA ASP A 274 -21.82 -18.83 -4.12
C ASP A 274 -21.04 -19.93 -3.40
N SER A 275 -19.90 -19.58 -2.78
CA SER A 275 -19.06 -20.52 -2.03
C SER A 275 -19.53 -20.73 -0.58
N GLY A 276 -20.29 -19.79 -0.01
CA GLY A 276 -20.66 -19.79 1.40
C GLY A 276 -19.50 -19.48 2.35
N ILE A 277 -18.33 -19.10 1.84
CA ILE A 277 -17.14 -18.80 2.65
C ILE A 277 -17.36 -17.49 3.40
N ARG A 278 -17.22 -17.54 4.73
CA ARG A 278 -17.28 -16.38 5.61
C ARG A 278 -15.90 -15.73 5.70
N ASN A 279 -15.83 -14.42 5.47
CA ASN A 279 -14.67 -13.58 5.74
C ASN A 279 -15.00 -12.68 6.94
N ASP A 280 -14.30 -12.91 8.05
CA ASP A 280 -14.46 -12.19 9.31
C ASP A 280 -13.12 -11.57 9.72
N PRO A 281 -12.98 -10.23 9.67
CA PRO A 281 -11.73 -9.57 10.02
C PRO A 281 -11.35 -9.74 11.51
N ASN A 282 -12.30 -10.12 12.37
CA ASN A 282 -12.01 -10.40 13.77
C ASN A 282 -11.23 -11.72 13.94
N ASP A 283 -11.22 -12.62 12.94
CA ASP A 283 -10.35 -13.80 12.96
C ASP A 283 -8.88 -13.41 12.92
N TRP A 284 -8.52 -12.38 12.12
CA TRP A 284 -7.16 -11.82 12.12
C TRP A 284 -6.75 -11.32 13.51
N CYS A 285 -7.65 -10.63 14.20
CA CYS A 285 -7.41 -10.13 15.55
C CYS A 285 -7.21 -11.26 16.57
N ARG A 286 -7.96 -12.37 16.43
CA ARG A 286 -7.83 -13.56 17.28
C ARG A 286 -6.52 -14.29 17.01
N GLU A 287 -6.18 -14.49 15.74
CA GLU A 287 -4.94 -15.14 15.30
C GLU A 287 -3.69 -14.43 15.85
N HIS A 288 -3.71 -13.10 15.90
CA HIS A 288 -2.60 -12.28 16.36
C HIS A 288 -2.69 -11.87 17.84
N GLU A 289 -3.68 -12.39 18.59
CA GLU A 289 -3.95 -12.03 19.98
C GLU A 289 -4.05 -10.51 20.23
N ASP A 290 -4.57 -9.76 19.25
CA ASP A 290 -4.69 -8.31 19.26
C ASP A 290 -6.14 -7.89 19.00
N PRO A 291 -6.99 -7.86 20.04
CA PRO A 291 -8.39 -7.48 19.91
C PRO A 291 -8.58 -6.04 19.42
N GLU A 292 -7.62 -5.14 19.67
CA GLU A 292 -7.74 -3.72 19.35
C GLU A 292 -7.28 -3.39 17.93
N TYR A 293 -6.70 -4.35 17.21
CA TYR A 293 -6.03 -4.14 15.92
C TYR A 293 -6.86 -3.29 14.95
N ILE A 294 -8.10 -3.69 14.63
CA ILE A 294 -8.94 -2.96 13.65
C ILE A 294 -9.28 -1.56 14.17
N PHE A 295 -9.61 -1.45 15.45
CA PHE A 295 -9.96 -0.17 16.07
C PHE A 295 -8.77 0.81 16.07
N ARG A 296 -7.57 0.31 16.36
CA ARG A 296 -6.32 1.08 16.30
C ARG A 296 -5.98 1.46 14.87
N LEU A 297 -6.17 0.53 13.92
CA LEU A 297 -5.93 0.75 12.50
C LEU A 297 -6.74 1.91 11.94
N VAL A 298 -8.03 2.06 12.30
CA VAL A 298 -8.82 3.23 11.88
C VAL A 298 -8.14 4.53 12.29
N GLN A 299 -7.67 4.61 13.54
CA GLN A 299 -7.05 5.83 14.08
C GLN A 299 -5.69 6.11 13.46
N GLN A 300 -4.92 5.06 13.16
CA GLN A 300 -3.64 5.18 12.47
C GLN A 300 -3.86 5.64 11.02
N VAL A 301 -4.84 5.09 10.32
CA VAL A 301 -5.17 5.52 8.94
C VAL A 301 -5.69 6.96 8.89
N VAL A 302 -6.39 7.44 9.93
CA VAL A 302 -6.69 8.88 10.07
C VAL A 302 -5.40 9.71 10.09
N ARG A 303 -4.40 9.30 10.87
CA ARG A 303 -3.10 9.99 10.93
C ARG A 303 -2.39 9.95 9.58
N VAL A 304 -2.31 8.76 8.95
CA VAL A 304 -1.74 8.61 7.59
C VAL A 304 -2.40 9.58 6.63
N SER A 305 -3.73 9.63 6.61
CA SER A 305 -4.46 10.54 5.73
C SER A 305 -4.09 12.01 5.94
N VAL A 306 -4.09 12.50 7.18
CA VAL A 306 -3.76 13.90 7.50
C VAL A 306 -2.32 14.22 7.11
N GLU A 307 -1.38 13.34 7.44
CA GLU A 307 0.03 13.53 7.10
C GLU A 307 0.28 13.50 5.60
N THR A 308 -0.40 12.62 4.87
CA THR A 308 -0.33 12.57 3.41
C THR A 308 -0.88 13.86 2.79
N VAL A 309 -2.03 14.37 3.24
CA VAL A 309 -2.56 15.66 2.77
C VAL A 309 -1.58 16.80 3.07
N ARG A 310 -0.99 16.82 4.27
CA ARG A 310 0.02 17.81 4.65
C ARG A 310 1.26 17.76 3.76
N ILE A 311 1.80 16.57 3.47
CA ILE A 311 2.99 16.43 2.63
C ILE A 311 2.68 16.85 1.19
N VAL A 312 1.56 16.37 0.65
CA VAL A 312 1.13 16.70 -0.72
C VAL A 312 0.88 18.20 -0.88
N GLY A 313 0.26 18.85 0.10
CA GLY A 313 0.01 20.29 0.09
C GLY A 313 1.28 21.15 0.18
N ASN A 314 2.40 20.58 0.65
CA ASN A 314 3.70 21.25 0.73
C ASN A 314 4.64 20.91 -0.43
N LEU A 315 4.22 20.10 -1.40
CA LEU A 315 5.03 19.80 -2.58
C LEU A 315 5.24 21.09 -3.40
N VAL A 316 6.49 21.32 -3.80
CA VAL A 316 6.85 22.42 -4.69
C VAL A 316 6.24 22.22 -6.08
N GLY A 317 6.05 23.31 -6.82
CA GLY A 317 5.59 23.27 -8.21
C GLY A 317 6.58 22.56 -9.14
N LEU A 318 6.08 21.96 -10.21
CA LEU A 318 6.85 21.24 -11.23
C LEU A 318 7.41 22.13 -12.34
N VAL A 319 7.16 23.44 -12.28
CA VAL A 319 7.58 24.44 -13.28
C VAL A 319 8.33 25.59 -12.64
#